data_AF-A0A7W7S5J9-F1
#
_entry.id   AF-A0A7W7S5J9-F1
#
_cell.length_a   1.000
_cell.length_b   1.000
_cell.length_c   1.000
_cell.angle_alpha   90.00
_cell.angle_beta   90.00
_cell.angle_gamma   90.00
#
_symmetry.space_group_name_H-M   'P 1'
#
loop_
_entity.id
_entity.type
_entity.pdbx_description
1 polymer ?
#
loop_
_entity_poly.entity_id
_entity_poly.type
_entity_poly.pdbx_seq_one_letter_code
_entity_poly.pdbx_strand_id
1 'polypeptide(L)'
;MTVPPRYQHTGLVLVRATTDPGDLELPTHLDISDPAAIQAEGRTWLATIWSRGDVREALQMASPALATRIDQLLTPGTEPAPAKDVRRAILSAASYLMRWQRRPTPFGMFAGVTAAAIGPAAAKIGTGHRALLRADAEWLLMLVDQLESHPGLRPHLMVVADSAGIVRDGRFIVAERAQVGARTPGPLREISVRHTRPVQAALAAAASPIRFDALADQLAGSFPAASPDKIRDLLHDLVDQHILITSLCPPATAADPLTYLIGALRAAGAKDLPDTATVLEQLDAISEQLARHNTSGPQTAEIRASAATQMTGLAPGIGHVLAVDVRLNGRITVPERVLEEATRAASVLLRLSTQPFGTAAWLDYHARFRTRYGPGALVPVRELVADSGLGYPGGYLGAPRARTAWRMLTERDAILLALIQQATRDGTDINLTGADIEALTVGEHADIVPPQRIELGIAVHATSTVAIDAGAFELQVTAAPRFYTSMAGRFAPLLGEVDQALLAASYAAGDQDAVAVQLSFPPRRAHTTNVVRVPRLLPWL
;
A
#
# COMPACT_ATOMS: atom_id res chain seq x y z
N MET A 1 29.05 10.89 -19.70
CA MET A 1 28.38 11.89 -18.83
C MET A 1 29.21 12.06 -17.55
N THR A 2 29.41 13.30 -17.10
CA THR A 2 30.35 13.69 -16.03
C THR A 2 29.69 13.95 -14.67
N VAL A 3 28.49 13.42 -14.42
CA VAL A 3 27.86 13.51 -13.09
C VAL A 3 28.41 12.37 -12.22
N PRO A 4 29.17 12.63 -11.15
CA PRO A 4 29.69 11.58 -10.30
C PRO A 4 28.54 10.84 -9.60
N PRO A 5 28.64 9.51 -9.42
CA PRO A 5 27.61 8.73 -8.75
C PRO A 5 27.46 9.18 -7.30
N ARG A 6 26.23 9.51 -6.87
CA ARG A 6 25.92 9.87 -5.48
C ARG A 6 25.37 8.72 -4.64
N TYR A 7 24.87 7.67 -5.30
CA TYR A 7 24.28 6.51 -4.65
C TYR A 7 25.09 5.26 -4.97
N GLN A 8 24.95 4.25 -4.13
CA GLN A 8 25.41 2.89 -4.38
C GLN A 8 24.22 1.95 -4.22
N HIS A 9 24.12 0.93 -5.06
CA HIS A 9 23.07 -0.06 -4.93
C HIS A 9 23.30 -0.91 -3.65
N THR A 10 22.24 -1.29 -2.97
CA THR A 10 22.31 -2.09 -1.72
C THR A 10 22.47 -3.59 -1.97
N GLY A 11 22.69 -4.01 -3.22
CA GLY A 11 22.67 -5.41 -3.63
C GLY A 11 21.26 -6.00 -3.83
N LEU A 12 20.20 -5.36 -3.32
CA LEU A 12 18.82 -5.83 -3.49
C LEU A 12 18.21 -5.33 -4.80
N VAL A 13 17.91 -6.25 -5.72
CA VAL A 13 17.22 -5.96 -6.98
C VAL A 13 15.90 -6.72 -7.02
N LEU A 14 14.78 -6.01 -7.00
CA LEU A 14 13.44 -6.60 -7.11
C LEU A 14 12.95 -6.54 -8.55
N VAL A 15 12.68 -7.71 -9.14
CA VAL A 15 12.08 -7.80 -10.48
C VAL A 15 10.57 -7.90 -10.37
N ARG A 16 9.90 -7.20 -11.27
CA ARG A 16 8.46 -7.25 -11.47
C ARG A 16 8.19 -7.75 -12.88
N ALA A 17 7.37 -8.77 -13.01
CA ALA A 17 7.00 -9.31 -14.30
C ALA A 17 5.54 -9.76 -14.29
N THR A 18 4.96 -9.82 -15.48
CA THR A 18 3.65 -10.42 -15.68
C THR A 18 3.72 -11.92 -15.44
N THR A 19 2.59 -12.49 -15.02
CA THR A 19 2.38 -13.93 -14.83
C THR A 19 1.47 -14.46 -15.95
N ASP A 20 1.56 -13.84 -17.13
CA ASP A 20 0.70 -14.13 -18.27
C ASP A 20 0.75 -15.63 -18.59
N PRO A 21 -0.38 -16.35 -18.55
CA PRO A 21 -0.42 -17.77 -18.86
C PRO A 21 -0.19 -18.06 -20.35
N GLY A 22 -0.16 -17.04 -21.21
CA GLY A 22 -0.08 -17.18 -22.66
C GLY A 22 -1.45 -17.43 -23.29
N ASP A 23 -1.49 -17.32 -24.62
CA ASP A 23 -2.68 -17.57 -25.45
C ASP A 23 -3.94 -16.78 -25.01
N LEU A 24 -3.73 -15.56 -24.50
CA LEU A 24 -4.81 -14.63 -24.18
C LEU A 24 -5.19 -13.83 -25.43
N GLU A 25 -6.27 -14.22 -26.10
CA GLU A 25 -6.75 -13.53 -27.29
C GLU A 25 -7.54 -12.27 -26.93
N LEU A 26 -7.09 -11.12 -27.44
CA LEU A 26 -7.80 -9.85 -27.31
C LEU A 26 -8.84 -9.71 -28.44
N PRO A 27 -10.00 -9.07 -28.19
CA PRO A 27 -11.05 -8.93 -29.19
C PRO A 27 -10.74 -7.76 -30.15
N THR A 28 -9.61 -7.82 -30.87
CA THR A 28 -9.09 -6.72 -31.70
C THR A 28 -9.92 -6.43 -32.95
N HIS A 29 -10.69 -7.41 -33.41
CA HIS A 29 -11.55 -7.29 -34.61
C HIS A 29 -13.00 -6.92 -34.29
N LEU A 30 -13.38 -6.91 -33.00
CA LEU A 30 -14.75 -6.64 -32.58
C LEU A 30 -15.09 -5.16 -32.77
N ASP A 31 -16.12 -4.85 -33.55
CA ASP A 31 -16.69 -3.50 -33.59
C ASP A 31 -17.48 -3.21 -32.31
N ILE A 32 -16.84 -2.50 -31.39
CA ILE A 32 -17.44 -2.10 -30.11
C ILE A 32 -18.54 -1.03 -30.24
N SER A 33 -18.81 -0.53 -31.44
CA SER A 33 -19.87 0.44 -31.73
C SER A 33 -21.15 -0.23 -32.23
N ASP A 34 -21.05 -1.46 -32.77
CA ASP A 34 -22.19 -2.23 -33.28
C ASP A 34 -22.83 -3.13 -32.19
N PRO A 35 -24.08 -2.85 -31.77
CA PRO A 35 -24.79 -3.69 -30.81
C PRO A 35 -24.96 -5.16 -31.26
N ALA A 36 -25.08 -5.44 -32.57
CA ALA A 36 -25.24 -6.80 -33.07
C ALA A 36 -23.94 -7.59 -32.94
N ALA A 37 -22.81 -7.03 -33.37
CA ALA A 37 -21.48 -7.61 -33.15
C ALA A 37 -21.18 -7.86 -31.66
N ILE A 38 -21.55 -6.92 -30.77
CA ILE A 38 -21.40 -7.09 -29.32
C ILE A 38 -22.18 -8.30 -28.81
N GLN A 39 -23.42 -8.49 -29.27
CA GLN A 39 -24.29 -9.57 -28.80
C GLN A 39 -23.89 -10.94 -29.34
N ALA A 40 -23.38 -11.00 -30.58
CA ALA A 40 -22.92 -12.23 -31.20
C ALA A 40 -21.45 -12.50 -30.87
N GLU A 41 -20.54 -11.89 -31.63
CA GLU A 41 -19.09 -12.10 -31.55
C GLU A 41 -18.53 -11.74 -30.16
N GLY A 42 -18.98 -10.63 -29.59
CA GLY A 42 -18.53 -10.16 -28.28
C GLY A 42 -18.90 -11.12 -27.15
N ARG A 43 -20.11 -11.69 -27.15
CA ARG A 43 -20.51 -12.69 -26.15
C ARG A 43 -19.78 -14.00 -26.35
N THR A 44 -19.57 -14.43 -27.60
CA THR A 44 -18.77 -15.63 -27.89
C THR A 44 -17.34 -15.47 -27.37
N TRP A 45 -16.69 -14.35 -27.66
CA TRP A 45 -15.35 -14.05 -27.12
C TRP A 45 -15.35 -14.05 -25.58
N LEU A 46 -16.33 -13.41 -24.95
CA LEU A 46 -16.43 -13.35 -23.49
C LEU A 46 -16.64 -14.75 -22.89
N ALA A 47 -17.47 -15.58 -23.50
CA ALA A 47 -17.68 -16.97 -23.08
C ALA A 47 -16.42 -17.81 -23.23
N THR A 48 -15.70 -17.67 -24.35
CA THR A 48 -14.44 -18.36 -24.60
C THR A 48 -13.42 -18.02 -23.53
N ILE A 49 -13.17 -16.73 -23.26
CA ILE A 49 -12.19 -16.35 -22.25
C ILE A 49 -12.62 -16.72 -20.83
N TRP A 50 -13.93 -16.65 -20.52
CA TRP A 50 -14.48 -17.01 -19.22
C TRP A 50 -14.49 -18.52 -18.95
N SER A 51 -14.38 -19.34 -20.00
CA SER A 51 -14.22 -20.79 -19.87
C SER A 51 -12.82 -21.19 -19.40
N ARG A 52 -11.83 -20.31 -19.55
CA ARG A 52 -10.49 -20.54 -19.02
C ARG A 52 -10.46 -20.35 -17.49
N GLY A 53 -10.07 -21.40 -16.78
CA GLY A 53 -10.04 -21.41 -15.31
C GLY A 53 -9.11 -20.36 -14.71
N ASP A 54 -7.93 -20.18 -15.29
CA ASP A 54 -6.93 -19.16 -14.89
C ASP A 54 -7.48 -17.73 -15.00
N VAL A 55 -8.17 -17.41 -16.09
CA VAL A 55 -8.78 -16.10 -16.34
C VAL A 55 -9.93 -15.84 -15.38
N ARG A 56 -10.85 -16.81 -15.25
CA ARG A 56 -11.97 -16.71 -14.32
C ARG A 56 -11.47 -16.43 -12.91
N GLU A 57 -10.46 -17.17 -12.48
CA GLU A 57 -9.91 -17.08 -11.14
C GLU A 57 -9.22 -15.74 -10.86
N ALA A 58 -8.35 -15.29 -11.77
CA ALA A 58 -7.68 -14.00 -11.64
C ALA A 58 -8.67 -12.82 -11.64
N LEU A 59 -9.72 -12.88 -12.46
CA LEU A 59 -10.78 -11.88 -12.50
C LEU A 59 -11.68 -11.92 -11.27
N GLN A 60 -12.01 -13.11 -10.76
CA GLN A 60 -12.77 -13.27 -9.51
C GLN A 60 -12.05 -12.58 -8.35
N MET A 61 -10.73 -12.75 -8.23
CA MET A 61 -9.96 -12.12 -7.16
C MET A 61 -9.81 -10.61 -7.33
N ALA A 62 -9.52 -10.14 -8.56
CA ALA A 62 -9.30 -8.72 -8.80
C ALA A 62 -10.59 -7.89 -8.87
N SER A 63 -11.70 -8.48 -9.29
CA SER A 63 -12.98 -7.78 -9.46
C SER A 63 -14.18 -8.74 -9.33
N PRO A 64 -14.53 -9.15 -8.09
CA PRO A 64 -15.66 -10.04 -7.82
C PRO A 64 -16.97 -9.58 -8.49
N ALA A 65 -17.25 -8.27 -8.48
CA ALA A 65 -18.43 -7.70 -9.13
C ALA A 65 -18.45 -7.88 -10.66
N LEU A 66 -17.27 -7.84 -11.31
CA LEU A 66 -17.17 -8.12 -12.74
C LEU A 66 -17.39 -9.60 -13.01
N ALA A 67 -16.81 -10.47 -12.19
CA ALA A 67 -16.97 -11.90 -12.32
C ALA A 67 -18.43 -12.34 -12.20
N THR A 68 -19.12 -11.90 -11.13
CA THR A 68 -20.56 -12.10 -10.97
C THR A 68 -21.36 -11.56 -12.15
N ARG A 69 -20.95 -10.40 -12.70
CA ARG A 69 -21.63 -9.85 -13.87
C ARG A 69 -21.41 -10.70 -15.11
N ILE A 70 -20.22 -11.23 -15.34
CA ILE A 70 -19.94 -12.12 -16.49
C ILE A 70 -20.74 -13.42 -16.34
N ASP A 71 -20.79 -14.02 -15.16
CA ASP A 71 -21.62 -15.21 -14.91
C ASP A 71 -23.09 -14.93 -15.27
N GLN A 72 -23.68 -13.84 -14.76
CA GLN A 72 -25.05 -13.44 -15.08
C GLN A 72 -25.30 -13.24 -16.59
N LEU A 73 -24.31 -12.71 -17.32
CA LEU A 73 -24.43 -12.47 -18.76
C LEU A 73 -24.32 -13.75 -19.59
N LEU A 74 -23.69 -14.79 -19.05
CA LEU A 74 -23.44 -16.06 -19.74
C LEU A 74 -24.38 -17.18 -19.29
N THR A 75 -25.16 -17.00 -18.22
CA THR A 75 -26.18 -17.96 -17.77
C THR A 75 -27.19 -18.26 -18.88
N PRO A 76 -27.38 -19.53 -19.28
CA PRO A 76 -28.41 -19.92 -20.23
C PRO A 76 -29.82 -19.67 -19.69
N GLY A 77 -30.77 -19.27 -20.55
CA GLY A 77 -32.19 -19.17 -20.20
C GLY A 77 -32.62 -17.86 -19.51
N THR A 78 -31.71 -16.90 -19.30
CA THR A 78 -32.07 -15.53 -18.91
C THR A 78 -32.33 -14.65 -20.13
N GLU A 79 -33.24 -13.69 -20.01
CA GLU A 79 -33.50 -12.66 -21.02
C GLU A 79 -32.20 -12.03 -21.55
N PRO A 80 -32.07 -11.75 -22.86
CA PRO A 80 -30.87 -11.15 -23.42
C PRO A 80 -30.54 -9.82 -22.74
N ALA A 81 -29.41 -9.78 -22.04
CA ALA A 81 -28.94 -8.55 -21.42
C ALA A 81 -28.73 -7.43 -22.46
N PRO A 82 -28.93 -6.15 -22.09
CA PRO A 82 -28.71 -5.03 -23.01
C PRO A 82 -27.28 -5.02 -23.57
N ALA A 83 -27.13 -4.70 -24.86
CA ALA A 83 -25.82 -4.69 -25.53
C ALA A 83 -24.79 -3.78 -24.81
N LYS A 84 -25.26 -2.70 -24.19
CA LYS A 84 -24.45 -1.81 -23.36
C LYS A 84 -23.77 -2.53 -22.18
N ASP A 85 -24.47 -3.45 -21.53
CA ASP A 85 -23.94 -4.19 -20.39
C ASP A 85 -22.93 -5.25 -20.81
N VAL A 86 -23.22 -5.95 -21.90
CA VAL A 86 -22.31 -6.90 -22.54
C VAL A 86 -21.02 -6.18 -22.95
N ARG A 87 -21.14 -5.04 -23.65
CA ARG A 87 -20.02 -4.19 -24.04
C ARG A 87 -19.15 -3.79 -22.84
N ARG A 88 -19.76 -3.37 -21.74
CA ARG A 88 -19.02 -2.97 -20.52
C ARG A 88 -18.25 -4.14 -19.92
N ALA A 89 -18.84 -5.34 -19.90
CA ALA A 89 -18.15 -6.55 -19.43
C ALA A 89 -16.98 -6.91 -20.35
N ILE A 90 -17.17 -6.86 -21.68
CA ILE A 90 -16.12 -7.12 -22.68
C ILE A 90 -14.94 -6.15 -22.50
N LEU A 91 -15.21 -4.84 -22.48
CA LEU A 91 -14.16 -3.83 -22.33
C LEU A 91 -13.40 -3.98 -21.01
N SER A 92 -14.10 -4.33 -19.92
CA SER A 92 -13.48 -4.55 -18.62
C SER A 92 -12.59 -5.79 -18.63
N ALA A 93 -13.09 -6.92 -19.16
CA ALA A 93 -12.32 -8.16 -19.31
C ALA A 93 -11.09 -7.95 -20.20
N ALA A 94 -11.25 -7.35 -21.38
CA ALA A 94 -10.16 -7.03 -22.30
C ALA A 94 -9.10 -6.13 -21.65
N SER A 95 -9.52 -5.15 -20.84
CA SER A 95 -8.60 -4.30 -20.08
C SER A 95 -7.75 -5.09 -19.07
N TYR A 96 -8.33 -6.09 -18.41
CA TYR A 96 -7.59 -6.98 -17.52
C TYR A 96 -6.63 -7.91 -18.27
N LEU A 97 -7.02 -8.44 -19.42
CA LEU A 97 -6.13 -9.27 -20.25
C LEU A 97 -4.95 -8.45 -20.80
N MET A 98 -5.20 -7.24 -21.32
CA MET A 98 -4.14 -6.32 -21.75
C MET A 98 -3.20 -5.96 -20.59
N ARG A 99 -3.75 -5.76 -19.40
CA ARG A 99 -2.94 -5.57 -18.19
C ARG A 99 -2.06 -6.80 -17.95
N TRP A 100 -2.63 -8.00 -18.00
CA TRP A 100 -1.90 -9.25 -17.77
C TRP A 100 -0.74 -9.40 -18.73
N GLN A 101 -0.94 -9.12 -20.02
CA GLN A 101 0.10 -9.26 -21.04
C GLN A 101 1.21 -8.20 -20.93
N ARG A 102 0.88 -6.97 -20.51
CA ARG A 102 1.75 -5.80 -20.76
C ARG A 102 2.21 -5.05 -19.52
N ARG A 103 1.56 -5.24 -18.37
CA ARG A 103 1.81 -4.39 -17.19
C ARG A 103 2.44 -5.19 -16.05
N PRO A 104 3.76 -5.02 -15.79
CA PRO A 104 4.45 -5.75 -14.73
C PRO A 104 4.12 -5.26 -13.31
N THR A 105 3.25 -4.27 -13.13
CA THR A 105 2.89 -3.76 -11.79
C THR A 105 2.17 -4.84 -10.96
N PRO A 106 2.74 -5.34 -9.85
CA PRO A 106 2.15 -6.42 -9.07
C PRO A 106 0.72 -6.11 -8.64
N PHE A 107 -0.20 -7.03 -8.94
CA PHE A 107 -1.61 -6.88 -8.63
C PHE A 107 -2.30 -8.23 -8.78
N GLY A 108 -2.80 -8.77 -7.65
CA GLY A 108 -3.45 -10.07 -7.64
C GLY A 108 -2.61 -11.14 -8.35
N MET A 109 -3.24 -11.87 -9.26
CA MET A 109 -2.60 -12.92 -10.06
C MET A 109 -2.00 -12.44 -11.39
N PHE A 110 -2.01 -11.14 -11.70
CA PHE A 110 -1.62 -10.62 -13.02
C PHE A 110 -0.12 -10.35 -13.17
N ALA A 111 0.55 -10.09 -12.05
CA ALA A 111 1.97 -9.82 -12.01
C ALA A 111 2.50 -10.11 -10.61
N GLY A 112 3.75 -10.55 -10.54
CA GLY A 112 4.42 -10.91 -9.30
C GLY A 112 5.79 -10.27 -9.17
N VAL A 113 6.51 -10.69 -8.13
CA VAL A 113 7.89 -10.26 -7.86
C VAL A 113 8.83 -11.42 -7.61
N THR A 114 10.11 -11.21 -7.86
CA THR A 114 11.22 -12.06 -7.37
C THR A 114 12.46 -11.20 -7.19
N ALA A 115 13.39 -11.62 -6.34
CA ALA A 115 14.72 -11.03 -6.30
C ALA A 115 15.53 -11.45 -7.54
N ALA A 116 16.37 -10.56 -8.05
CA ALA A 116 17.41 -10.88 -9.03
C ALA A 116 18.75 -11.05 -8.32
N ALA A 117 19.56 -11.97 -8.82
CA ALA A 117 20.98 -12.02 -8.49
C ALA A 117 21.76 -10.96 -9.29
N ILE A 118 22.96 -10.62 -8.82
CA ILE A 118 23.90 -9.77 -9.55
C ILE A 118 24.93 -10.68 -10.23
N GLY A 119 25.15 -10.48 -11.54
CA GLY A 119 26.03 -11.34 -12.35
C GLY A 119 25.70 -11.26 -13.85
N PRO A 120 26.22 -12.18 -14.68
CA PRO A 120 25.93 -12.20 -16.12
C PRO A 120 24.43 -12.26 -16.42
N ALA A 121 24.00 -11.54 -17.46
CA ALA A 121 22.59 -11.35 -17.79
C ALA A 121 21.91 -12.69 -18.06
N ALA A 122 20.86 -12.96 -17.29
CA ALA A 122 20.02 -14.14 -17.49
C ALA A 122 18.58 -13.81 -17.09
N ALA A 123 17.63 -14.26 -17.89
CA ALA A 123 16.21 -14.16 -17.55
C ALA A 123 15.51 -15.46 -17.95
N LYS A 124 15.09 -16.24 -16.95
CA LYS A 124 14.22 -17.40 -17.14
C LYS A 124 13.02 -17.24 -16.22
N ILE A 125 11.84 -17.12 -16.80
CA ILE A 125 10.56 -17.08 -16.08
C ILE A 125 9.80 -18.35 -16.46
N GLY A 126 9.49 -19.17 -15.47
CA GLY A 126 8.63 -20.35 -15.61
C GLY A 126 7.20 -20.04 -15.18
N THR A 127 6.32 -21.02 -15.35
CA THR A 127 4.87 -20.89 -15.08
C THR A 127 4.48 -21.26 -13.65
N GLY A 128 5.38 -21.87 -12.88
CA GLY A 128 5.12 -22.35 -11.51
C GLY A 128 5.10 -21.25 -10.44
N HIS A 129 4.54 -20.08 -10.77
CA HIS A 129 4.43 -18.95 -9.84
C HIS A 129 3.68 -19.35 -8.57
N ARG A 130 4.04 -18.74 -7.43
CA ARG A 130 3.43 -19.04 -6.14
C ARG A 130 2.66 -17.83 -5.63
N ALA A 131 1.36 -18.00 -5.47
CA ALA A 131 0.52 -17.00 -4.82
C ALA A 131 0.66 -17.11 -3.29
N LEU A 132 0.86 -15.98 -2.63
CA LEU A 132 0.74 -15.84 -1.18
C LEU A 132 -0.62 -15.20 -0.89
N LEU A 133 -1.51 -15.97 -0.28
CA LEU A 133 -2.80 -15.50 0.18
C LEU A 133 -2.73 -14.93 1.59
N ARG A 134 -3.48 -13.86 1.79
CA ARG A 134 -3.77 -13.24 3.08
C ARG A 134 -5.24 -12.89 3.15
N ALA A 135 -5.78 -12.75 4.36
CA ALA A 135 -7.10 -12.16 4.54
C ALA A 135 -7.10 -10.70 4.03
N ASP A 136 -8.13 -10.32 3.28
CA ASP A 136 -8.30 -8.94 2.84
C ASP A 136 -8.57 -8.02 4.04
N ALA A 137 -7.99 -6.83 4.00
CA ALA A 137 -8.12 -5.88 5.09
C ALA A 137 -9.53 -5.33 5.32
N GLU A 138 -10.37 -5.20 4.30
CA GLU A 138 -11.76 -4.76 4.50
C GLU A 138 -12.60 -5.86 5.15
N TRP A 139 -12.42 -7.10 4.71
CA TRP A 139 -13.03 -8.27 5.35
C TRP A 139 -12.62 -8.38 6.82
N LEU A 140 -11.33 -8.25 7.09
CA LEU A 140 -10.82 -8.34 8.45
C LEU A 140 -11.34 -7.21 9.34
N LEU A 141 -11.39 -5.97 8.82
CA LEU A 141 -11.91 -4.83 9.57
C LEU A 141 -13.40 -5.01 9.91
N MET A 142 -14.21 -5.45 8.95
CA MET A 142 -15.63 -5.77 9.19
C MET A 142 -15.79 -6.81 10.31
N LEU A 143 -14.96 -7.86 10.29
CA LEU A 143 -15.03 -8.90 11.30
C LEU A 143 -14.57 -8.40 12.69
N VAL A 144 -13.53 -7.57 12.73
CA VAL A 144 -13.08 -6.90 13.96
C VAL A 144 -14.20 -6.03 14.53
N ASP A 145 -14.85 -5.19 13.72
CA ASP A 145 -15.95 -4.32 14.17
C ASP A 145 -17.11 -5.14 14.77
N GLN A 146 -17.44 -6.28 14.15
CA GLN A 146 -18.46 -7.20 14.68
C GLN A 146 -18.06 -7.81 16.03
N LEU A 147 -16.81 -8.31 16.14
CA LEU A 147 -16.31 -8.97 17.34
C LEU A 147 -16.10 -7.99 18.50
N GLU A 148 -15.66 -6.76 18.22
CA GLU A 148 -15.50 -5.69 19.23
C GLU A 148 -16.83 -5.31 19.90
N SER A 149 -17.96 -5.49 19.20
CA SER A 149 -19.29 -5.23 19.73
C SER A 149 -19.84 -6.36 20.63
N HIS A 150 -19.19 -7.53 20.68
CA HIS A 150 -19.70 -8.69 21.40
C HIS A 150 -19.62 -8.51 22.93
N PRO A 151 -20.76 -8.50 23.66
CA PRO A 151 -20.82 -8.07 25.06
C PRO A 151 -20.07 -9.03 26.01
N GLY A 152 -20.02 -10.32 25.71
CA GLY A 152 -19.26 -11.29 26.51
C GLY A 152 -17.75 -11.24 26.26
N LEU A 153 -17.32 -10.75 25.08
CA LEU A 153 -15.91 -10.77 24.68
C LEU A 153 -15.21 -9.49 25.12
N ARG A 154 -15.89 -8.34 24.92
CA ARG A 154 -15.35 -7.00 25.15
C ARG A 154 -14.69 -6.80 26.52
N PRO A 155 -15.25 -7.30 27.64
CA PRO A 155 -14.62 -7.18 28.97
C PRO A 155 -13.24 -7.84 29.07
N HIS A 156 -12.97 -8.85 28.25
CA HIS A 156 -11.73 -9.63 28.27
C HIS A 156 -10.69 -9.16 27.25
N LEU A 157 -11.03 -8.18 26.40
CA LEU A 157 -10.09 -7.60 25.46
C LEU A 157 -9.08 -6.69 26.17
N MET A 158 -7.84 -6.68 25.68
CA MET A 158 -6.92 -5.61 26.03
C MET A 158 -7.32 -4.35 25.25
N VAL A 159 -7.19 -3.19 25.89
CA VAL A 159 -7.39 -1.88 25.29
C VAL A 159 -6.16 -1.01 25.53
N VAL A 160 -5.86 -0.15 24.56
CA VAL A 160 -4.79 0.86 24.64
C VAL A 160 -5.31 2.18 24.08
N ALA A 161 -4.93 3.30 24.67
CA ALA A 161 -5.27 4.62 24.16
C ALA A 161 -4.63 4.84 22.77
N ASP A 162 -5.40 5.43 21.85
CA ASP A 162 -4.85 5.80 20.54
C ASP A 162 -3.71 6.80 20.71
N SER A 163 -2.50 6.33 20.37
CA SER A 163 -1.29 7.14 20.45
C SER A 163 -1.37 8.40 19.59
N ALA A 164 -2.19 8.45 18.53
CA ALA A 164 -2.37 9.62 17.67
C ALA A 164 -3.26 10.71 18.30
N GLY A 165 -3.89 10.43 19.45
CA GLY A 165 -4.77 11.38 20.11
C GLY A 165 -4.08 12.65 20.60
N ILE A 166 -4.81 13.76 20.53
CA ILE A 166 -4.37 15.08 21.01
C ILE A 166 -5.42 15.72 21.92
N VAL A 167 -4.98 16.58 22.84
CA VAL A 167 -5.86 17.38 23.69
C VAL A 167 -5.92 18.80 23.16
N ARG A 168 -7.12 19.28 22.81
CA ARG A 168 -7.37 20.66 22.34
C ARG A 168 -8.66 21.18 22.97
N ASP A 169 -8.61 22.39 23.54
CA ASP A 169 -9.77 23.09 24.13
C ASP A 169 -10.60 22.25 25.10
N GLY A 170 -9.93 21.50 25.98
CA GLY A 170 -10.58 20.62 26.95
C GLY A 170 -11.24 19.37 26.34
N ARG A 171 -10.86 19.00 25.11
CA ARG A 171 -11.35 17.81 24.40
C ARG A 171 -10.19 16.91 23.98
N PHE A 172 -10.42 15.60 23.99
CA PHE A 172 -9.51 14.61 23.40
C PHE A 172 -10.00 14.31 21.98
N ILE A 173 -9.07 14.32 21.03
CA ILE A 173 -9.37 14.28 19.59
C ILE A 173 -8.51 13.21 18.93
N VAL A 174 -9.16 12.35 18.14
CA VAL A 174 -8.51 11.35 17.27
C VAL A 174 -9.04 11.47 15.85
N ALA A 175 -8.29 10.97 14.88
CA ALA A 175 -8.79 10.88 13.50
C ALA A 175 -9.85 9.78 13.40
N GLU A 176 -10.97 10.07 12.72
CA GLU A 176 -11.97 9.04 12.41
C GLU A 176 -11.36 7.97 11.50
N ARG A 177 -11.63 6.69 11.81
CA ARG A 177 -11.19 5.58 10.98
C ARG A 177 -11.88 5.61 9.61
N ALA A 178 -11.24 4.99 8.63
CA ALA A 178 -11.84 4.84 7.31
C ALA A 178 -13.04 3.88 7.37
N GLN A 179 -14.18 4.31 6.84
CA GLN A 179 -15.34 3.44 6.71
C GLN A 179 -15.07 2.27 5.75
N VAL A 180 -15.53 1.08 6.11
CA VAL A 180 -15.47 -0.12 5.25
C VAL A 180 -16.23 0.15 3.94
N GLY A 181 -15.64 -0.25 2.81
CA GLY A 181 -16.24 -0.08 1.48
C GLY A 181 -16.12 1.34 0.88
N ALA A 182 -15.45 2.27 1.57
CA ALA A 182 -15.24 3.62 1.06
C ALA A 182 -14.34 3.64 -0.20
N ARG A 183 -14.90 4.06 -1.34
CA ARG A 183 -14.17 4.13 -2.63
C ARG A 183 -13.11 5.22 -2.67
N THR A 184 -13.30 6.29 -1.89
CA THR A 184 -12.37 7.42 -1.77
C THR A 184 -12.07 7.66 -0.29
N PRO A 185 -10.92 8.27 0.07
CA PRO A 185 -10.55 8.43 1.47
C PRO A 185 -11.42 9.44 2.23
N GLY A 186 -12.36 10.12 1.56
CA GLY A 186 -13.18 11.20 2.13
C GLY A 186 -12.37 12.44 2.58
N PRO A 187 -13.01 13.42 3.24
CA PRO A 187 -12.33 14.47 4.01
C PRO A 187 -11.70 13.89 5.30
N LEU A 188 -10.74 14.59 5.90
CA LEU A 188 -10.30 14.25 7.26
C LEU A 188 -11.44 14.57 8.21
N ARG A 189 -11.78 13.63 9.07
CA ARG A 189 -12.78 13.82 10.12
C ARG A 189 -12.13 13.50 11.45
N GLU A 190 -12.57 14.23 12.46
CA GLU A 190 -12.08 14.12 13.82
C GLU A 190 -13.22 13.63 14.70
N ILE A 191 -12.92 12.67 15.57
CA ILE A 191 -13.78 12.29 16.68
C ILE A 191 -13.30 13.03 17.92
N SER A 192 -14.23 13.61 18.68
CA SER A 192 -13.89 14.50 19.79
C SER A 192 -14.78 14.30 21.00
N VAL A 193 -14.18 13.94 22.13
CA VAL A 193 -14.86 13.81 23.44
C VAL A 193 -14.40 14.88 24.41
N ARG A 194 -15.24 15.23 25.37
CA ARG A 194 -14.82 16.08 26.49
C ARG A 194 -13.74 15.36 27.29
N HIS A 195 -12.60 16.02 27.51
CA HIS A 195 -11.46 15.48 28.25
C HIS A 195 -11.69 15.62 29.76
N THR A 196 -12.75 14.97 30.25
CA THR A 196 -13.14 15.00 31.67
C THR A 196 -12.18 14.20 32.55
N ARG A 197 -12.25 14.34 33.87
CA ARG A 197 -11.39 13.58 34.81
C ARG A 197 -11.50 12.05 34.60
N PRO A 198 -12.68 11.43 34.43
CA PRO A 198 -12.78 10.01 34.10
C PRO A 198 -12.11 9.62 32.78
N VAL A 199 -12.26 10.45 31.73
CA VAL A 199 -11.61 10.19 30.43
C VAL A 199 -10.08 10.30 30.56
N GLN A 200 -9.57 11.31 31.25
CA GLN A 200 -8.14 11.46 31.54
C GLN A 200 -7.58 10.23 32.27
N ALA A 201 -8.29 9.77 33.30
CA ALA A 201 -7.89 8.58 34.05
C ALA A 201 -7.89 7.32 33.17
N ALA A 202 -8.92 7.14 32.32
CA ALA A 202 -8.98 6.02 31.39
C ALA A 202 -7.81 6.03 30.40
N LEU A 203 -7.53 7.18 29.78
CA LEU A 203 -6.44 7.33 28.81
C LEU A 203 -5.06 7.10 29.44
N ALA A 204 -4.86 7.60 30.67
CA ALA A 204 -3.61 7.40 31.40
C ALA A 204 -3.40 5.94 31.81
N ALA A 205 -4.44 5.27 32.32
CA ALA A 205 -4.39 3.86 32.66
C ALA A 205 -4.18 2.96 31.43
N ALA A 206 -4.77 3.33 30.29
CA ALA A 206 -4.61 2.65 29.01
C ALA A 206 -3.42 3.17 28.17
N ALA A 207 -2.47 3.90 28.75
CA ALA A 207 -1.24 4.30 28.04
C ALA A 207 -0.37 3.09 27.64
N SER A 208 -0.53 1.98 28.37
CA SER A 208 -0.07 0.65 28.00
C SER A 208 -1.28 -0.29 27.93
N PRO A 209 -1.21 -1.42 27.19
CA PRO A 209 -2.32 -2.36 27.10
C PRO A 209 -2.81 -2.81 28.49
N ILE A 210 -4.11 -2.67 28.74
CA ILE A 210 -4.81 -3.09 29.96
C ILE A 210 -6.10 -3.83 29.60
N ARG A 211 -6.52 -4.84 30.37
CA ARG A 211 -7.82 -5.49 30.14
C ARG A 211 -8.96 -4.51 30.38
N PHE A 212 -10.02 -4.59 29.57
CA PHE A 212 -11.18 -3.72 29.69
C PHE A 212 -11.83 -3.80 31.07
N ASP A 213 -12.02 -5.01 31.61
CA ASP A 213 -12.58 -5.22 32.95
C ASP A 213 -11.71 -4.62 34.06
N ALA A 214 -10.40 -4.85 34.02
CA ALA A 214 -9.45 -4.26 34.96
C ALA A 214 -9.43 -2.73 34.89
N LEU A 215 -9.56 -2.16 33.69
CA LEU A 215 -9.69 -0.72 33.49
C LEU A 215 -10.99 -0.18 34.12
N ALA A 216 -12.11 -0.89 33.94
CA ALA A 216 -13.39 -0.54 34.55
C ALA A 216 -13.30 -0.56 36.08
N ASP A 217 -12.69 -1.60 36.67
CA ASP A 217 -12.49 -1.72 38.11
C ASP A 217 -11.60 -0.61 38.67
N GLN A 218 -10.51 -0.29 37.97
CA GLN A 218 -9.60 0.80 38.35
C GLN A 218 -10.32 2.17 38.32
N LEU A 219 -11.16 2.41 37.32
CA LEU A 219 -11.97 3.63 37.26
C LEU A 219 -13.03 3.64 38.37
N ALA A 220 -13.67 2.51 38.66
CA ALA A 220 -14.66 2.42 39.73
C ALA A 220 -14.05 2.75 41.10
N GLY A 221 -12.83 2.28 41.37
CA GLY A 221 -12.09 2.66 42.57
C GLY A 221 -11.71 4.15 42.62
N SER A 222 -11.40 4.75 41.48
CA SER A 222 -11.01 6.16 41.38
C SER A 222 -12.19 7.13 41.44
N PHE A 223 -13.39 6.67 41.08
CA PHE A 223 -14.61 7.48 41.00
C PHE A 223 -15.80 6.80 41.71
N PRO A 224 -15.75 6.62 43.04
CA PRO A 224 -16.75 5.85 43.80
C PRO A 224 -18.16 6.46 43.79
N ALA A 225 -18.28 7.74 43.41
CA ALA A 225 -19.58 8.41 43.27
C ALA A 225 -20.31 8.07 41.95
N ALA A 226 -19.64 7.43 40.98
CA ALA A 226 -20.25 6.98 39.73
C ALA A 226 -20.67 5.51 39.86
N SER A 227 -21.80 5.13 39.26
CA SER A 227 -22.21 3.72 39.21
C SER A 227 -21.25 2.92 38.30
N PRO A 228 -21.01 1.63 38.59
CA PRO A 228 -20.20 0.76 37.74
C PRO A 228 -20.70 0.67 36.29
N ASP A 229 -22.02 0.73 36.08
CA ASP A 229 -22.60 0.71 34.73
C ASP A 229 -22.22 1.96 33.94
N LYS A 230 -22.28 3.15 34.57
CA LYS A 230 -21.91 4.42 33.92
C LYS A 230 -20.43 4.47 33.53
N ILE A 231 -19.56 3.80 34.30
CA ILE A 231 -18.14 3.67 33.97
C ILE A 231 -17.95 2.74 32.78
N ARG A 232 -18.66 1.61 32.74
CA ARG A 232 -18.63 0.70 31.60
C ARG A 232 -19.16 1.35 30.33
N ASP A 233 -20.28 2.07 30.40
CA ASP A 233 -20.84 2.83 29.28
C ASP A 233 -19.82 3.85 28.73
N LEU A 234 -19.16 4.61 29.61
CA LEU A 234 -18.09 5.52 29.21
C LEU A 234 -16.97 4.78 28.46
N LEU A 235 -16.50 3.64 28.98
CA LEU A 235 -15.42 2.88 28.35
C LEU A 235 -15.87 2.24 27.02
N HIS A 236 -17.11 1.80 26.91
CA HIS A 236 -17.71 1.34 25.67
C HIS A 236 -17.74 2.47 24.62
N ASP A 237 -18.21 3.66 24.99
CA ASP A 237 -18.20 4.83 24.11
C ASP A 237 -16.79 5.17 23.62
N LEU A 238 -15.76 5.08 24.48
CA LEU A 238 -14.38 5.34 24.08
C LEU A 238 -13.83 4.31 23.08
N VAL A 239 -14.23 3.05 23.20
CA VAL A 239 -13.85 2.01 22.24
C VAL A 239 -14.64 2.15 20.94
N ASP A 240 -15.95 2.41 21.00
CA ASP A 240 -16.82 2.64 19.82
C ASP A 240 -16.35 3.85 18.99
N GLN A 241 -15.75 4.84 19.67
CA GLN A 241 -15.15 6.02 19.05
C GLN A 241 -13.67 5.85 18.67
N HIS A 242 -13.12 4.65 18.87
CA HIS A 242 -11.72 4.29 18.60
C HIS A 242 -10.68 5.16 19.32
N ILE A 243 -11.08 5.82 20.40
CA ILE A 243 -10.18 6.49 21.33
C ILE A 243 -9.39 5.45 22.14
N LEU A 244 -10.04 4.34 22.46
CA LEU A 244 -9.41 3.10 22.92
C LEU A 244 -9.40 2.10 21.76
N ILE A 245 -8.23 1.56 21.46
CA ILE A 245 -7.99 0.54 20.43
C ILE A 245 -7.95 -0.82 21.13
N THR A 246 -8.73 -1.79 20.65
CA THR A 246 -8.73 -3.14 21.23
C THR A 246 -7.60 -4.01 20.67
N SER A 247 -7.25 -5.09 21.38
CA SER A 247 -6.31 -6.10 20.91
C SER A 247 -6.75 -6.84 19.64
N LEU A 248 -8.01 -6.73 19.21
CA LEU A 248 -8.47 -7.35 17.96
C LEU A 248 -7.94 -6.64 16.72
N CYS A 249 -7.59 -5.35 16.82
CA CYS A 249 -7.03 -4.56 15.73
C CYS A 249 -5.55 -4.94 15.45
N PRO A 250 -5.21 -5.60 14.32
CA PRO A 250 -3.83 -5.98 14.05
C PRO A 250 -2.99 -4.77 13.65
N PRO A 251 -1.78 -4.58 14.23
CA PRO A 251 -0.89 -3.51 13.80
C PRO A 251 -0.51 -3.68 12.33
N ALA A 252 -0.12 -2.59 11.64
CA ALA A 252 0.31 -2.66 10.24
C ALA A 252 1.58 -3.53 10.05
N THR A 253 2.28 -3.82 11.15
CA THR A 253 3.46 -4.70 11.19
C THR A 253 3.14 -6.19 11.27
N ALA A 254 1.90 -6.58 11.57
CA ALA A 254 1.50 -7.98 11.54
C ALA A 254 1.38 -8.45 10.07
N ALA A 255 2.34 -9.27 9.61
CA ALA A 255 2.37 -9.76 8.23
C ALA A 255 1.18 -10.69 7.92
N ASP A 256 0.80 -11.52 8.89
CA ASP A 256 -0.41 -12.33 8.89
C ASP A 256 -1.42 -11.78 9.93
N PRO A 257 -2.36 -10.95 9.49
CA PRO A 257 -3.29 -10.30 10.40
C PRO A 257 -4.45 -11.22 10.83
N LEU A 258 -4.71 -12.33 10.12
CA LEU A 258 -5.70 -13.32 10.53
C LEU A 258 -5.18 -14.14 11.71
N THR A 259 -3.94 -14.63 11.62
CA THR A 259 -3.28 -15.33 12.74
C THR A 259 -3.19 -14.43 13.97
N TYR A 260 -2.90 -13.13 13.80
CA TYR A 260 -2.94 -12.16 14.90
C TYR A 260 -4.32 -12.08 15.56
N LEU A 261 -5.39 -11.93 14.76
CA LEU A 261 -6.77 -11.82 15.26
C LEU A 261 -7.17 -13.09 16.05
N ILE A 262 -6.87 -14.27 15.51
CA ILE A 262 -7.12 -15.56 16.17
C ILE A 262 -6.39 -15.62 17.52
N GLY A 263 -5.12 -15.19 17.56
CA GLY A 263 -4.35 -15.10 18.80
C GLY A 263 -5.00 -14.18 19.84
N ALA A 264 -5.46 -13.00 19.42
CA ALA A 264 -6.14 -12.05 20.27
C ALA A 264 -7.48 -12.59 20.81
N LEU A 265 -8.26 -13.28 19.98
CA LEU A 265 -9.51 -13.93 20.39
C LEU A 265 -9.28 -15.02 21.44
N ARG A 266 -8.27 -15.87 21.24
CA ARG A 266 -7.90 -16.90 22.23
C ARG A 266 -7.46 -16.29 23.55
N ALA A 267 -6.65 -15.23 23.50
CA ALA A 267 -6.19 -14.53 24.69
C ALA A 267 -7.35 -13.90 25.49
N ALA A 268 -8.42 -13.50 24.81
CA ALA A 268 -9.64 -12.96 25.40
C ALA A 268 -10.67 -14.02 25.81
N GLY A 269 -10.34 -15.32 25.71
CA GLY A 269 -11.26 -16.39 26.12
C GLY A 269 -12.44 -16.62 25.17
N ALA A 270 -12.32 -16.26 23.88
CA ALA A 270 -13.41 -16.41 22.91
C ALA A 270 -13.96 -17.84 22.77
N LYS A 271 -13.15 -18.85 23.11
CA LYS A 271 -13.56 -20.27 23.13
C LYS A 271 -14.61 -20.60 24.21
N ASP A 272 -14.68 -19.79 25.27
CA ASP A 272 -15.53 -20.05 26.44
C ASP A 272 -16.94 -19.46 26.25
N LEU A 273 -17.18 -18.74 25.14
CA LEU A 273 -18.46 -18.14 24.76
C LEU A 273 -18.99 -18.84 23.49
N PRO A 274 -20.22 -19.39 23.49
CA PRO A 274 -20.70 -20.24 22.39
C PRO A 274 -20.63 -19.61 20.98
N ASP A 275 -21.07 -18.35 20.85
CA ASP A 275 -21.13 -17.65 19.56
C ASP A 275 -19.73 -17.35 19.02
N THR A 276 -18.82 -16.88 19.87
CA THR A 276 -17.44 -16.58 19.45
C THR A 276 -16.58 -17.83 19.31
N ALA A 277 -16.89 -18.92 20.00
CA ALA A 277 -16.23 -20.22 19.81
C ALA A 277 -16.47 -20.74 18.39
N THR A 278 -17.72 -20.66 17.91
CA THR A 278 -18.09 -21.05 16.54
C THR A 278 -17.32 -20.23 15.50
N VAL A 279 -17.25 -18.90 15.70
CA VAL A 279 -16.47 -18.02 14.81
C VAL A 279 -14.98 -18.36 14.86
N LEU A 280 -14.42 -18.61 16.06
CA LEU A 280 -13.03 -18.97 16.22
C LEU A 280 -12.68 -20.28 15.49
N GLU A 281 -13.53 -21.30 15.56
CA GLU A 281 -13.37 -22.56 14.82
C GLU A 281 -13.37 -22.34 13.30
N GLN A 282 -14.27 -21.49 12.80
CA GLN A 282 -14.30 -21.12 11.38
C GLN A 282 -13.04 -20.35 10.96
N LEU A 283 -12.54 -19.43 11.79
CA LEU A 283 -11.30 -18.71 11.53
C LEU A 283 -10.08 -19.62 11.54
N ASP A 284 -10.03 -20.60 12.44
CA ASP A 284 -8.98 -21.61 12.47
C ASP A 284 -8.98 -22.47 11.21
N ALA A 285 -10.15 -22.91 10.75
CA ALA A 285 -10.29 -23.65 9.50
C ALA A 285 -9.81 -22.81 8.30
N ILE A 286 -10.20 -21.54 8.21
CA ILE A 286 -9.74 -20.62 7.16
C ILE A 286 -8.23 -20.42 7.24
N SER A 287 -7.68 -20.19 8.44
CA SER A 287 -6.24 -20.02 8.65
C SER A 287 -5.46 -21.25 8.21
N GLU A 288 -5.94 -22.45 8.52
CA GLU A 288 -5.32 -23.69 8.07
C GLU A 288 -5.40 -23.84 6.54
N GLN A 289 -6.53 -23.50 5.93
CA GLN A 289 -6.66 -23.50 4.47
C GLN A 289 -5.69 -22.53 3.80
N LEU A 290 -5.55 -21.31 4.31
CA LEU A 290 -4.60 -20.32 3.79
C LEU A 290 -3.15 -20.77 3.97
N ALA A 291 -2.81 -21.32 5.14
CA ALA A 291 -1.48 -21.87 5.40
C ALA A 291 -1.17 -23.03 4.45
N ARG A 292 -2.09 -23.99 4.31
CA ARG A 292 -1.97 -25.13 3.39
C ARG A 292 -1.81 -24.65 1.95
N HIS A 293 -2.60 -23.68 1.50
CA HIS A 293 -2.45 -23.06 0.18
C HIS A 293 -1.05 -22.49 0.00
N ASN A 294 -0.58 -21.67 0.96
CA ASN A 294 0.68 -20.94 0.85
C ASN A 294 1.93 -21.86 0.88
N THR A 295 1.81 -23.07 1.46
CA THR A 295 2.86 -24.09 1.43
C THR A 295 2.73 -25.07 0.27
N SER A 296 1.55 -25.17 -0.35
CA SER A 296 1.26 -26.10 -1.44
C SER A 296 1.79 -25.60 -2.80
N GLY A 297 1.86 -26.51 -3.77
CA GLY A 297 2.24 -26.19 -5.15
C GLY A 297 1.18 -25.34 -5.89
N PRO A 298 1.36 -25.09 -7.21
CA PRO A 298 0.54 -24.15 -7.98
C PRO A 298 -0.94 -24.56 -8.18
N GLN A 299 -1.33 -25.81 -7.94
CA GLN A 299 -2.70 -26.32 -8.14
C GLN A 299 -3.54 -26.23 -6.85
N THR A 300 -3.95 -25.02 -6.49
CA THR A 300 -4.64 -24.76 -5.21
C THR A 300 -5.90 -23.90 -5.35
N ALA A 301 -6.44 -23.78 -6.58
CA ALA A 301 -7.62 -22.97 -6.88
C ALA A 301 -8.85 -23.34 -6.04
N GLU A 302 -9.07 -24.64 -5.81
CA GLU A 302 -10.16 -25.15 -4.97
C GLU A 302 -10.02 -24.70 -3.51
N ILE A 303 -8.80 -24.69 -2.96
CA ILE A 303 -8.54 -24.19 -1.60
C ILE A 303 -8.87 -22.69 -1.53
N ARG A 304 -8.49 -21.92 -2.55
CA ARG A 304 -8.81 -20.48 -2.61
C ARG A 304 -10.31 -20.23 -2.66
N ALA A 305 -11.01 -20.97 -3.53
CA ALA A 305 -12.45 -20.86 -3.69
C ALA A 305 -13.18 -21.23 -2.39
N SER A 306 -12.78 -22.34 -1.75
CA SER A 306 -13.35 -22.78 -0.47
C SER A 306 -13.14 -21.73 0.64
N ALA A 307 -11.92 -21.22 0.79
CA ALA A 307 -11.62 -20.17 1.77
C ALA A 307 -12.43 -18.90 1.48
N ALA A 308 -12.49 -18.45 0.21
CA ALA A 308 -13.27 -17.27 -0.17
C ALA A 308 -14.77 -17.44 0.14
N THR A 309 -15.34 -18.63 -0.09
CA THR A 309 -16.73 -18.93 0.26
C THR A 309 -16.97 -18.85 1.77
N GLN A 310 -16.11 -19.49 2.57
CA GLN A 310 -16.24 -19.44 4.05
C GLN A 310 -16.10 -18.00 4.58
N MET A 311 -15.10 -17.25 4.09
CA MET A 311 -14.89 -15.86 4.46
C MET A 311 -16.08 -14.97 4.07
N THR A 312 -16.66 -15.18 2.88
CA THR A 312 -17.87 -14.44 2.45
C THR A 312 -19.07 -14.76 3.35
N GLY A 313 -19.19 -16.00 3.83
CA GLY A 313 -20.23 -16.39 4.78
C GLY A 313 -20.12 -15.69 6.13
N LEU A 314 -18.89 -15.47 6.62
CA LEU A 314 -18.61 -14.73 7.86
C LEU A 314 -18.89 -13.23 7.76
N ALA A 315 -18.64 -12.61 6.60
CA ALA A 315 -18.88 -11.18 6.38
C ALA A 315 -19.61 -10.92 5.05
N PRO A 316 -20.93 -11.15 4.99
CA PRO A 316 -21.71 -10.93 3.79
C PRO A 316 -21.66 -9.47 3.32
N GLY A 317 -21.63 -9.27 2.00
CA GLY A 317 -21.64 -7.93 1.39
C GLY A 317 -20.26 -7.28 1.23
N ILE A 318 -19.19 -7.88 1.76
CA ILE A 318 -17.82 -7.47 1.46
C ILE A 318 -17.41 -7.99 0.08
N GLY A 319 -16.88 -7.10 -0.76
CA GLY A 319 -16.44 -7.46 -2.11
C GLY A 319 -15.20 -8.35 -2.11
N HIS A 320 -14.11 -7.88 -1.50
CA HIS A 320 -12.83 -8.58 -1.47
C HIS A 320 -12.61 -9.26 -0.12
N VAL A 321 -12.42 -10.58 -0.13
CA VAL A 321 -12.14 -11.36 1.10
C VAL A 321 -10.70 -11.89 1.16
N LEU A 322 -10.03 -12.01 0.01
CA LEU A 322 -8.63 -12.42 -0.10
C LEU A 322 -7.78 -11.31 -0.72
N ALA A 323 -6.58 -11.12 -0.17
CA ALA A 323 -5.51 -10.33 -0.76
C ALA A 323 -4.39 -11.26 -1.24
N VAL A 324 -3.84 -10.97 -2.42
CA VAL A 324 -2.84 -11.84 -3.08
C VAL A 324 -1.62 -11.05 -3.51
N ASP A 325 -0.45 -11.61 -3.22
CA ASP A 325 0.80 -11.24 -3.85
C ASP A 325 1.47 -12.48 -4.45
N VAL A 326 2.12 -12.35 -5.60
CA VAL A 326 2.70 -13.50 -6.31
C VAL A 326 4.22 -13.45 -6.27
N ARG A 327 4.84 -14.54 -5.84
CA ARG A 327 6.25 -14.82 -6.07
C ARG A 327 6.43 -15.45 -7.44
N LEU A 328 7.20 -14.79 -8.30
CA LEU A 328 7.50 -15.30 -9.63
C LEU A 328 8.38 -16.54 -9.52
N ASN A 329 8.06 -17.58 -10.30
CA ASN A 329 8.98 -18.65 -10.58
C ASN A 329 9.98 -18.17 -11.63
N GLY A 330 11.03 -17.48 -11.20
CA GLY A 330 12.03 -16.96 -12.12
C GLY A 330 13.44 -17.03 -11.55
N ARG A 331 14.41 -17.19 -12.45
CA ARG A 331 15.83 -16.98 -12.18
C ARG A 331 16.28 -15.83 -13.06
N ILE A 332 16.56 -14.70 -12.44
CA ILE A 332 16.92 -13.47 -13.11
C ILE A 332 18.25 -13.00 -12.53
N THR A 333 19.18 -12.65 -13.40
CA THR A 333 20.49 -12.12 -13.04
C THR A 333 20.72 -10.83 -13.81
N VAL A 334 21.11 -9.78 -13.10
CA VAL A 334 21.32 -8.44 -13.65
C VAL A 334 22.82 -8.10 -13.57
N PRO A 335 23.47 -7.71 -14.68
CA PRO A 335 24.87 -7.30 -14.66
C PRO A 335 25.11 -6.01 -13.89
N GLU A 336 26.30 -5.91 -13.28
CA GLU A 336 26.75 -4.73 -12.54
C GLU A 336 26.62 -3.44 -13.38
N ARG A 337 26.99 -3.49 -14.67
CA ARG A 337 26.86 -2.37 -15.61
C ARG A 337 25.45 -1.79 -15.73
N VAL A 338 24.40 -2.59 -15.53
CA VAL A 338 23.01 -2.11 -15.51
C VAL A 338 22.75 -1.31 -14.23
N LEU A 339 23.29 -1.75 -13.09
CA LEU A 339 23.17 -1.07 -11.81
C LEU A 339 23.99 0.22 -11.78
N GLU A 340 25.17 0.22 -12.40
CA GLU A 340 25.96 1.43 -12.62
C GLU A 340 25.20 2.45 -13.48
N GLU A 341 24.53 2.01 -14.55
CA GLU A 341 23.71 2.88 -15.39
C GLU A 341 22.49 3.42 -14.63
N ALA A 342 21.82 2.59 -13.83
CA ALA A 342 20.74 3.02 -12.95
C ALA A 342 21.21 4.07 -11.93
N THR A 343 22.43 3.90 -11.41
CA THR A 343 23.07 4.83 -10.48
C THR A 343 23.40 6.17 -11.14
N ARG A 344 23.88 6.13 -12.40
CA ARG A 344 24.09 7.34 -13.22
C ARG A 344 22.76 8.05 -13.48
N ALA A 345 21.72 7.32 -13.89
CA ALA A 345 20.39 7.87 -14.11
C ALA A 345 19.83 8.54 -12.85
N ALA A 346 19.93 7.89 -11.68
CA ALA A 346 19.53 8.48 -10.41
C ALA A 346 20.29 9.77 -10.07
N SER A 347 21.61 9.80 -10.31
CA SER A 347 22.45 10.97 -10.05
C SER A 347 22.08 12.14 -10.96
N VAL A 348 21.74 11.87 -12.21
CA VAL A 348 21.25 12.88 -13.18
C VAL A 348 19.87 13.38 -12.80
N LEU A 349 18.94 12.50 -12.43
CA LEU A 349 17.60 12.89 -11.97
C LEU A 349 17.67 13.79 -10.73
N LEU A 350 18.57 13.48 -9.79
CA LEU A 350 18.82 14.31 -8.63
C LEU A 350 19.43 15.67 -9.01
N ARG A 351 20.41 15.68 -9.92
CA ARG A 351 21.03 16.92 -10.44
C ARG A 351 20.03 17.82 -11.16
N LEU A 352 19.10 17.22 -11.90
CA LEU A 352 18.07 17.92 -12.65
C LEU A 352 16.81 18.24 -11.84
N SER A 353 16.76 17.90 -10.54
CA SER A 353 15.64 18.25 -9.67
C SER A 353 15.38 19.75 -9.69
N THR A 354 14.11 20.14 -9.81
CA THR A 354 13.68 21.55 -9.71
C THR A 354 13.52 22.00 -8.27
N GLN A 355 13.68 21.09 -7.30
CA GLN A 355 13.51 21.33 -5.87
C GLN A 355 14.71 20.80 -5.07
N PRO A 356 15.95 21.23 -5.40
CA PRO A 356 17.18 20.68 -4.80
C PRO A 356 17.30 20.96 -3.29
N PHE A 357 16.63 22.00 -2.79
CA PHE A 357 16.63 22.40 -1.37
C PHE A 357 15.29 22.11 -0.68
N GLY A 358 14.43 21.32 -1.32
CA GLY A 358 13.06 21.05 -0.86
C GLY A 358 11.99 21.79 -1.65
N THR A 359 10.73 21.45 -1.38
CA THR A 359 9.58 22.07 -2.06
C THR A 359 9.36 23.50 -1.54
N ALA A 360 8.73 24.36 -2.34
CA ALA A 360 8.37 25.70 -1.90
C ALA A 360 7.54 25.71 -0.60
N ALA A 361 6.65 24.72 -0.43
CA ALA A 361 5.86 24.57 0.79
C ALA A 361 6.73 24.27 2.03
N TRP A 362 7.77 23.45 1.88
CA TRP A 362 8.69 23.14 2.98
C TRP A 362 9.65 24.29 3.28
N LEU A 363 10.09 25.03 2.26
CA LEU A 363 10.90 26.23 2.44
C LEU A 363 10.13 27.33 3.18
N ASP A 364 8.88 27.59 2.80
CA ASP A 364 7.98 28.50 3.53
C ASP A 364 7.77 28.02 4.98
N TYR A 365 7.47 26.74 5.17
CA TYR A 365 7.26 26.17 6.49
C TYR A 365 8.49 26.31 7.39
N HIS A 366 9.68 26.04 6.86
CA HIS A 366 10.95 26.23 7.55
C HIS A 366 11.23 27.71 7.88
N ALA A 367 10.95 28.63 6.95
CA ALA A 367 11.09 30.07 7.20
C ALA A 367 10.13 30.53 8.33
N ARG A 368 8.87 30.11 8.29
CA ARG A 368 7.88 30.39 9.34
C ARG A 368 8.29 29.79 10.69
N PHE A 369 8.85 28.59 10.70
CA PHE A 369 9.42 27.96 11.89
C PHE A 369 10.52 28.81 12.50
N ARG A 370 11.51 29.20 11.70
CA ARG A 370 12.62 30.04 12.16
C ARG A 370 12.16 31.40 12.67
N THR A 371 11.19 32.03 12.00
CA THR A 371 10.63 33.32 12.43
C THR A 371 9.88 33.21 13.76
N ARG A 372 9.13 32.13 13.99
CA ARG A 372 8.32 31.95 15.21
C ARG A 372 9.13 31.47 16.40
N TYR A 373 10.02 30.50 16.20
CA TYR A 373 10.70 29.78 17.29
C TYR A 373 12.20 30.09 17.39
N GLY A 374 12.81 30.62 16.34
CA GLY A 374 14.25 30.90 16.30
C GLY A 374 15.11 29.67 15.94
N PRO A 375 16.42 29.88 15.68
CA PRO A 375 17.36 28.80 15.40
C PRO A 375 17.64 27.97 16.67
N GLY A 376 17.83 26.65 16.52
CA GLY A 376 18.14 25.74 17.62
C GLY A 376 16.95 25.36 18.51
N ALA A 377 15.76 25.90 18.26
CA ALA A 377 14.57 25.56 19.01
C ALA A 377 14.13 24.10 18.78
N LEU A 378 13.88 23.38 19.86
CA LEU A 378 13.28 22.05 19.85
C LEU A 378 11.79 22.18 20.17
N VAL A 379 10.95 22.03 19.16
CA VAL A 379 9.48 22.09 19.29
C VAL A 379 8.91 20.69 19.06
N PRO A 380 8.10 20.13 19.97
CA PRO A 380 7.46 18.85 19.76
C PRO A 380 6.64 18.85 18.46
N VAL A 381 6.78 17.81 17.64
CA VAL A 381 6.13 17.74 16.31
C VAL A 381 4.62 17.96 16.40
N ARG A 382 3.97 17.43 17.44
CA ARG A 382 2.52 17.60 17.65
C ARG A 382 2.12 19.05 17.95
N GLU A 383 2.93 19.77 18.72
CA GLU A 383 2.71 21.20 18.99
C GLU A 383 2.97 22.04 17.75
N LEU A 384 4.00 21.66 16.97
CA LEU A 384 4.35 22.34 15.74
C LEU A 384 3.22 22.25 14.70
N VAL A 385 2.64 21.08 14.48
CA VAL A 385 1.58 20.87 13.48
C VAL A 385 0.17 21.24 13.97
N ALA A 386 0.00 21.55 15.25
CA ALA A 386 -1.27 22.02 15.80
C ALA A 386 -1.64 23.40 15.23
N ASP A 387 -2.94 23.75 15.30
CA ASP A 387 -3.45 25.06 14.88
C ASP A 387 -2.84 26.22 15.69
N SER A 388 -2.47 25.97 16.96
CA SER A 388 -1.76 26.91 17.83
C SER A 388 -0.27 27.05 17.49
N GLY A 389 0.28 26.12 16.70
CA GLY A 389 1.65 26.12 16.20
C GLY A 389 1.74 26.78 14.83
N LEU A 390 2.25 26.05 13.83
CA LEU A 390 2.28 26.47 12.43
C LEU A 390 1.19 25.83 11.57
N GLY A 391 0.44 24.87 12.12
CA GLY A 391 -0.41 23.97 11.34
C GLY A 391 0.42 23.02 10.46
N TYR A 392 -0.24 22.26 9.59
CA TYR A 392 0.44 21.44 8.61
C TYR A 392 1.07 22.26 7.47
N PRO A 393 2.20 21.82 6.90
CA PRO A 393 2.79 22.46 5.72
C PRO A 393 1.85 22.37 4.51
N GLY A 394 1.97 23.34 3.60
CA GLY A 394 1.15 23.41 2.39
C GLY A 394 1.22 22.12 1.56
N GLY A 395 0.07 21.65 1.07
CA GLY A 395 -0.06 20.39 0.32
C GLY A 395 -0.45 19.18 1.18
N TYR A 396 -0.47 19.32 2.51
CA TYR A 396 -1.13 18.36 3.38
C TYR A 396 -2.64 18.51 3.33
N LEU A 397 -3.35 17.42 3.61
CA LEU A 397 -4.80 17.44 3.72
C LEU A 397 -5.23 18.33 4.90
N GLY A 398 -6.14 19.26 4.67
CA GLY A 398 -6.59 20.21 5.69
C GLY A 398 -5.69 21.44 5.86
N ALA A 399 -4.48 21.45 5.28
CA ALA A 399 -3.65 22.65 5.28
C ALA A 399 -4.22 23.73 4.36
N PRO A 400 -4.04 25.03 4.68
CA PRO A 400 -4.36 26.11 3.76
C PRO A 400 -3.70 25.87 2.40
N ARG A 401 -4.47 26.05 1.31
CA ARG A 401 -3.89 25.97 -0.03
C ARG A 401 -2.84 27.06 -0.16
N ALA A 402 -1.65 26.69 -0.63
CA ALA A 402 -0.65 27.67 -1.04
C ALA A 402 -1.32 28.63 -2.03
N ARG A 403 -1.13 29.95 -1.83
CA ARG A 403 -1.59 30.94 -2.81
C ARG A 403 -0.93 30.59 -4.13
N THR A 404 -1.73 30.55 -5.19
CA THR A 404 -1.22 30.37 -6.55
C THR A 404 -0.31 31.56 -6.88
N ALA A 405 1.00 31.35 -6.77
CA ALA A 405 1.96 32.26 -7.36
C ALA A 405 2.04 31.93 -8.85
N TRP A 406 1.96 32.96 -9.69
CA TRP A 406 2.27 32.80 -11.11
C TRP A 406 3.70 32.30 -11.22
N ARG A 407 3.90 31.16 -11.88
CA ARG A 407 5.24 30.66 -12.12
C ARG A 407 5.96 31.63 -13.05
N MET A 408 6.99 32.29 -12.54
CA MET A 408 7.89 33.09 -13.38
C MET A 408 8.72 32.15 -14.26
N LEU A 409 8.87 32.52 -15.53
CA LEU A 409 9.78 31.82 -16.44
C LEU A 409 11.22 32.03 -15.94
N THR A 410 11.94 30.92 -15.81
CA THR A 410 13.35 30.91 -15.39
C THR A 410 14.27 30.76 -16.59
N GLU A 411 15.55 31.05 -16.43
CA GLU A 411 16.57 30.76 -17.46
C GLU A 411 16.57 29.27 -17.84
N ARG A 412 16.39 28.39 -16.86
CA ARG A 412 16.18 26.96 -17.09
C ARG A 412 15.02 26.67 -18.04
N ASP A 413 13.89 27.39 -17.90
CA ASP A 413 12.73 27.22 -18.78
C ASP A 413 13.05 27.64 -20.22
N ALA A 414 13.82 28.72 -20.39
CA ALA A 414 14.27 29.15 -21.71
C ALA A 414 15.19 28.11 -22.36
N ILE A 415 16.12 27.53 -21.61
CA ILE A 415 17.01 26.45 -22.08
C ILE A 415 16.20 25.22 -22.49
N LEU A 416 15.27 24.77 -21.63
CA LEU A 416 14.44 23.60 -21.94
C LEU A 416 13.57 23.85 -23.18
N LEU A 417 13.00 25.05 -23.33
CA LEU A 417 12.22 25.41 -24.50
C LEU A 417 13.09 25.43 -25.77
N ALA A 418 14.33 25.90 -25.69
CA ALA A 418 15.26 25.87 -26.81
C ALA A 418 15.59 24.43 -27.25
N LEU A 419 15.84 23.52 -26.29
CA LEU A 419 16.05 22.09 -26.55
C LEU A 419 14.82 21.45 -27.23
N ILE A 420 13.62 21.71 -26.71
CA ILE A 420 12.36 21.22 -27.29
C ILE A 420 12.17 21.75 -28.72
N GLN A 421 12.43 23.05 -28.92
CA GLN A 421 12.29 23.68 -30.23
C GLN A 421 13.25 23.07 -31.25
N GLN A 422 14.52 22.85 -30.87
CA GLN A 422 15.51 22.24 -31.75
C GLN A 422 15.12 20.81 -32.11
N ALA A 423 14.81 19.98 -31.13
CA ALA A 423 14.37 18.60 -31.33
C ALA A 423 13.11 18.50 -32.23
N THR A 424 12.14 19.42 -32.03
CA THR A 424 10.92 19.49 -32.85
C THR A 424 11.22 19.85 -34.30
N ARG A 425 12.12 20.81 -34.54
CA ARG A 425 12.53 21.19 -35.90
C ARG A 425 13.27 20.05 -36.61
N ASP A 426 14.14 19.35 -35.88
CA ASP A 426 15.00 18.31 -36.43
C ASP A 426 14.31 16.95 -36.52
N GLY A 427 13.17 16.76 -35.84
CA GLY A 427 12.46 15.48 -35.76
C GLY A 427 13.23 14.42 -34.98
N THR A 428 13.97 14.82 -33.94
CA THR A 428 14.86 13.94 -33.15
C THR A 428 14.51 13.95 -31.66
N ASP A 429 15.06 12.99 -30.92
CA ASP A 429 14.98 12.95 -29.45
C ASP A 429 15.92 13.99 -28.80
N ILE A 430 15.55 14.48 -27.62
CA ILE A 430 16.40 15.37 -26.83
C ILE A 430 17.49 14.55 -26.13
N ASN A 431 18.72 14.64 -26.65
CA ASN A 431 19.90 14.03 -26.05
C ASN A 431 20.62 15.02 -25.12
N LEU A 432 20.46 14.85 -23.81
CA LEU A 432 21.11 15.74 -22.83
C LEU A 432 22.62 15.47 -22.74
N THR A 433 23.41 16.49 -23.08
CA THR A 433 24.86 16.50 -22.88
C THR A 433 25.22 16.90 -21.44
N GLY A 434 26.51 16.80 -21.08
CA GLY A 434 27.00 17.31 -19.79
C GLY A 434 26.76 18.81 -19.63
N ALA A 435 26.91 19.59 -20.70
CA ALA A 435 26.65 21.03 -20.70
C ALA A 435 25.16 21.33 -20.52
N ASP A 436 24.26 20.54 -21.14
CA ASP A 436 22.82 20.70 -20.93
C ASP A 436 22.42 20.40 -19.49
N ILE A 437 23.00 19.36 -18.88
CA ILE A 437 22.75 19.01 -17.48
C ILE A 437 23.22 20.13 -16.54
N GLU A 438 24.40 20.70 -16.80
CA GLU A 438 24.94 21.82 -16.05
C GLU A 438 24.03 23.06 -16.18
N ALA A 439 23.67 23.43 -17.41
CA ALA A 439 22.81 24.57 -17.70
C ALA A 439 21.39 24.41 -17.13
N LEU A 440 20.89 23.17 -17.04
CA LEU A 440 19.60 22.88 -16.43
C LEU A 440 19.69 22.79 -14.88
N THR A 441 20.87 22.72 -14.28
CA THR A 441 20.99 22.59 -12.82
C THR A 441 20.44 23.84 -12.11
N VAL A 442 19.67 23.64 -11.03
CA VAL A 442 19.16 24.73 -10.19
C VAL A 442 20.04 24.91 -8.97
N GLY A 443 20.58 26.11 -8.78
CA GLY A 443 21.39 26.50 -7.62
C GLY A 443 22.71 25.73 -7.49
N GLU A 444 23.42 25.97 -6.39
CA GLU A 444 24.67 25.27 -6.09
C GLU A 444 24.37 23.83 -5.62
N HIS A 445 24.63 22.88 -6.51
CA HIS A 445 24.31 21.48 -6.24
C HIS A 445 25.18 20.86 -5.14
N ALA A 446 26.29 21.51 -4.76
CA ALA A 446 27.09 21.10 -3.61
C ALA A 446 26.28 21.18 -2.29
N ASP A 447 25.32 22.11 -2.23
CA ASP A 447 24.57 22.45 -1.02
C ASP A 447 23.22 21.73 -0.92
N ILE A 448 22.92 20.81 -1.83
CA ILE A 448 21.64 20.07 -1.77
C ILE A 448 21.57 19.18 -0.54
N VAL A 449 20.35 18.91 -0.09
CA VAL A 449 20.07 17.87 0.90
C VAL A 449 19.49 16.67 0.17
N PRO A 450 20.32 15.71 -0.27
CA PRO A 450 19.83 14.55 -1.00
C PRO A 450 19.07 13.61 -0.05
N PRO A 451 18.05 12.88 -0.53
CA PRO A 451 17.47 11.80 0.26
C PRO A 451 18.54 10.75 0.56
N GLN A 452 18.63 10.28 1.81
CA GLN A 452 19.62 9.26 2.20
C GLN A 452 19.45 7.93 1.44
N ARG A 453 18.21 7.63 1.04
CA ARG A 453 17.82 6.42 0.34
C ARG A 453 16.85 6.76 -0.78
N ILE A 454 17.01 6.11 -1.92
CA ILE A 454 16.06 6.15 -3.03
C ILE A 454 15.73 4.74 -3.50
N GLU A 455 14.62 4.61 -4.21
CA GLU A 455 14.34 3.45 -5.03
C GLU A 455 14.11 3.92 -6.46
N LEU A 456 14.56 3.13 -7.42
CA LEU A 456 14.40 3.41 -8.84
C LEU A 456 13.81 2.18 -9.52
N GLY A 457 12.67 2.34 -10.16
CA GLY A 457 12.11 1.35 -11.07
C GLY A 457 12.67 1.59 -12.46
N ILE A 458 13.25 0.54 -13.04
CA ILE A 458 13.84 0.57 -14.38
C ILE A 458 13.26 -0.52 -15.27
N ALA A 459 13.27 -0.30 -16.58
CA ALA A 459 13.11 -1.32 -17.60
C ALA A 459 14.39 -1.36 -18.45
N VAL A 460 14.86 -2.56 -18.78
CA VAL A 460 16.06 -2.78 -19.58
C VAL A 460 15.64 -3.40 -20.90
N HIS A 461 15.97 -2.74 -22.01
CA HIS A 461 15.64 -3.17 -23.36
C HIS A 461 16.92 -3.53 -24.11
N ALA A 462 16.98 -4.73 -24.68
CA ALA A 462 18.10 -5.21 -25.45
C ALA A 462 17.64 -6.34 -26.40
N THR A 463 18.42 -6.61 -27.45
CA THR A 463 18.12 -7.69 -28.40
C THR A 463 18.39 -9.09 -27.84
N SER A 464 19.24 -9.20 -26.80
CA SER A 464 19.55 -10.45 -26.11
C SER A 464 20.22 -10.19 -24.76
N THR A 465 20.32 -11.21 -23.90
CA THR A 465 21.10 -11.12 -22.66
C THR A 465 22.59 -10.92 -22.92
N VAL A 466 23.12 -11.51 -23.99
CA VAL A 466 24.51 -11.29 -24.43
C VAL A 466 24.76 -9.82 -24.77
N ALA A 467 23.78 -9.14 -25.38
CA ALA A 467 23.87 -7.71 -25.65
C ALA A 467 23.89 -6.88 -24.36
N ILE A 468 23.10 -7.26 -23.34
CA ILE A 468 23.14 -6.63 -22.01
C ILE A 468 24.54 -6.79 -21.40
N ASP A 469 25.09 -8.00 -21.41
CA ASP A 469 26.46 -8.27 -20.90
C ASP A 469 27.53 -7.49 -21.67
N ALA A 470 27.35 -7.29 -22.98
CA ALA A 470 28.21 -6.46 -23.82
C ALA A 470 27.98 -4.94 -23.62
N GLY A 471 26.91 -4.54 -22.92
CA GLY A 471 26.58 -3.13 -22.64
C GLY A 471 25.74 -2.46 -23.73
N ALA A 472 25.26 -3.24 -24.70
CA ALA A 472 24.34 -2.80 -25.73
C ALA A 472 22.89 -2.98 -25.24
N PHE A 473 22.45 -2.07 -24.38
CA PHE A 473 21.09 -2.01 -23.86
C PHE A 473 20.62 -0.56 -23.69
N GLU A 474 19.31 -0.37 -23.67
CA GLU A 474 18.66 0.87 -23.25
C GLU A 474 18.08 0.69 -21.85
N LEU A 475 18.28 1.67 -20.98
CA LEU A 475 17.70 1.73 -19.65
C LEU A 475 16.65 2.82 -19.60
N GLN A 476 15.41 2.45 -19.30
CA GLN A 476 14.31 3.37 -19.11
C GLN A 476 13.95 3.46 -17.63
N VAL A 477 13.95 4.66 -17.07
CA VAL A 477 13.40 4.91 -15.73
C VAL A 477 11.87 4.89 -15.81
N THR A 478 11.25 3.92 -15.14
CA THR A 478 9.79 3.71 -15.14
C THR A 478 9.11 4.18 -13.85
N ALA A 479 9.85 4.28 -12.75
CA ALA A 479 9.34 4.78 -11.49
C ALA A 479 10.45 5.39 -10.62
N ALA A 480 10.12 6.45 -9.89
CA ALA A 480 10.95 6.99 -8.81
C ALA A 480 9.99 7.35 -7.65
N PRO A 481 9.64 6.40 -6.77
CA PRO A 481 8.77 6.68 -5.63
C PRO A 481 9.38 7.74 -4.72
N ARG A 482 8.54 8.36 -3.90
CA ARG A 482 9.04 9.31 -2.89
C ARG A 482 9.93 8.56 -1.90
N PHE A 483 11.02 9.19 -1.47
CA PHE A 483 12.07 8.56 -0.65
C PHE A 483 11.57 7.94 0.67
N TYR A 484 10.47 8.44 1.23
CA TYR A 484 9.83 7.92 2.45
C TYR A 484 8.83 6.78 2.19
N THR A 485 8.76 6.27 0.95
CA THR A 485 7.91 5.14 0.57
C THR A 485 8.77 4.01 0.00
N SER A 486 8.24 2.79 0.01
CA SER A 486 8.93 1.64 -0.60
C SER A 486 8.03 0.86 -1.55
N MET A 487 8.63 0.48 -2.66
CA MET A 487 8.16 -0.44 -3.67
C MET A 487 8.41 -1.92 -3.32
N ALA A 488 9.23 -2.19 -2.31
CA ALA A 488 9.64 -3.53 -1.90
C ALA A 488 9.03 -3.97 -0.55
N GLY A 489 8.75 -3.04 0.36
CA GLY A 489 8.30 -3.35 1.73
C GLY A 489 7.15 -4.36 1.82
N ARG A 490 6.06 -4.16 1.07
CA ARG A 490 4.90 -5.08 1.04
C ARG A 490 5.29 -6.52 0.67
N PHE A 491 6.33 -6.69 -0.14
CA PHE A 491 6.77 -7.98 -0.66
C PHE A 491 7.83 -8.65 0.18
N ALA A 492 8.26 -8.07 1.31
CA ALA A 492 9.24 -8.67 2.20
C ALA A 492 8.94 -10.15 2.54
N PRO A 493 7.67 -10.56 2.81
CA PRO A 493 7.35 -11.97 3.06
C PRO A 493 7.58 -12.93 1.87
N LEU A 494 7.72 -12.41 0.64
CA LEU A 494 8.00 -13.22 -0.56
C LEU A 494 9.50 -13.42 -0.82
N LEU A 495 10.34 -12.65 -0.15
CA LEU A 495 11.79 -12.64 -0.31
C LEU A 495 12.46 -13.72 0.55
N GLY A 496 13.64 -14.20 0.12
CA GLY A 496 14.47 -15.05 0.96
C GLY A 496 15.09 -14.27 2.12
N GLU A 497 15.61 -14.97 3.14
CA GLU A 497 16.16 -14.33 4.35
C GLU A 497 17.27 -13.30 4.04
N VAL A 498 18.16 -13.61 3.09
CA VAL A 498 19.23 -12.71 2.65
C VAL A 498 18.66 -11.42 2.06
N ASP A 499 17.69 -11.53 1.15
CA ASP A 499 17.07 -10.37 0.50
C ASP A 499 16.24 -9.54 1.50
N GLN A 500 15.61 -10.18 2.50
CA GLN A 500 14.92 -9.49 3.59
C GLN A 500 15.91 -8.71 4.47
N ALA A 501 17.07 -9.29 4.77
CA ALA A 501 18.12 -8.60 5.52
C ALA A 501 18.69 -7.40 4.74
N LEU A 502 18.92 -7.54 3.42
CA LEU A 502 19.33 -6.43 2.56
C LEU A 502 18.26 -5.33 2.50
N LEU A 503 16.98 -5.71 2.43
CA LEU A 503 15.87 -4.77 2.46
C LEU A 503 15.84 -4.00 3.78
N ALA A 504 15.93 -4.69 4.91
CA ALA A 504 15.96 -4.08 6.24
C ALA A 504 17.16 -3.15 6.42
N ALA A 505 18.36 -3.60 6.04
CA ALA A 505 19.58 -2.81 6.09
C ALA A 505 19.49 -1.54 5.24
N SER A 506 18.75 -1.58 4.12
CA SER A 506 18.55 -0.38 3.28
C SER A 506 17.82 0.76 3.99
N TYR A 507 17.10 0.49 5.09
CA TYR A 507 16.39 1.51 5.88
C TYR A 507 17.17 1.99 7.10
N ALA A 508 18.32 1.40 7.41
CA ALA A 508 19.14 1.84 8.53
C ALA A 508 19.56 3.30 8.35
N ALA A 509 19.59 4.05 9.45
CA ALA A 509 20.08 5.42 9.42
C ALA A 509 21.56 5.43 9.06
N GLY A 510 21.96 6.30 8.12
CA GLY A 510 23.36 6.45 7.73
C GLY A 510 24.22 7.24 8.75
N ASP A 511 23.57 7.83 9.76
CA ASP A 511 24.19 8.67 10.79
C ASP A 511 24.07 7.97 12.15
N GLN A 512 25.14 7.98 12.95
CA GLN A 512 25.21 7.31 14.25
C GLN A 512 24.28 7.94 15.28
N ASP A 513 23.94 9.22 15.12
CA ASP A 513 23.04 9.95 16.03
C ASP A 513 21.57 9.88 15.61
N ALA A 514 21.25 9.24 14.47
CA ALA A 514 19.89 9.13 13.96
C ALA A 514 19.29 7.74 14.21
N VAL A 515 18.01 7.73 14.62
CA VAL A 515 17.24 6.50 14.82
C VAL A 515 16.29 6.29 13.65
N ALA A 516 16.44 5.16 12.95
CA ALA A 516 15.49 4.73 11.92
C ALA A 516 14.24 4.12 12.57
N VAL A 517 13.06 4.65 12.22
CA VAL A 517 11.76 4.26 12.80
C VAL A 517 10.79 3.82 11.68
N GLN A 518 10.08 2.71 11.90
CA GLN A 518 9.04 2.21 11.00
C GLN A 518 7.65 2.56 11.52
N LEU A 519 7.00 3.53 10.89
CA LEU A 519 5.66 3.97 11.28
C LEU A 519 4.60 2.88 11.01
N SER A 520 3.78 2.60 12.03
CA SER A 520 2.59 1.73 11.92
C SER A 520 1.31 2.55 12.12
N PHE A 521 0.53 2.74 11.06
CA PHE A 521 -0.69 3.54 11.10
C PHE A 521 -1.77 2.97 10.17
N PRO A 522 -3.07 3.17 10.49
CA PRO A 522 -4.15 2.79 9.59
C PRO A 522 -4.21 3.75 8.40
N PRO A 523 -4.38 3.25 7.16
CA PRO A 523 -4.59 4.11 6.01
C PRO A 523 -6.02 4.68 6.00
N ARG A 524 -6.22 5.76 5.25
CA ARG A 524 -7.53 6.44 5.09
C ARG A 524 -8.53 5.69 4.21
N ARG A 525 -8.19 4.47 3.75
CA ARG A 525 -9.10 3.52 3.11
C ARG A 525 -8.75 2.14 3.62
N ALA A 526 -9.71 1.40 4.14
CA ALA A 526 -9.50 0.07 4.73
C ALA A 526 -8.74 -0.86 3.77
N HIS A 527 -9.14 -0.93 2.49
CA HIS A 527 -8.46 -1.74 1.47
C HIS A 527 -6.96 -1.40 1.27
N THR A 528 -6.53 -0.16 1.54
CA THR A 528 -5.11 0.24 1.39
C THR A 528 -4.22 -0.43 2.44
N THR A 529 -4.78 -1.00 3.50
CA THR A 529 -4.03 -1.78 4.50
C THR A 529 -3.35 -2.99 3.87
N ASN A 530 -3.92 -3.57 2.81
CA ASN A 530 -3.27 -4.64 2.03
C ASN A 530 -1.92 -4.21 1.43
N VAL A 531 -1.71 -2.90 1.24
CA VAL A 531 -0.51 -2.31 0.66
C VAL A 531 0.47 -1.83 1.73
N VAL A 532 -0.03 -1.15 2.77
CA VAL A 532 0.83 -0.56 3.82
C VAL A 532 1.22 -1.54 4.92
N ARG A 533 0.65 -2.76 4.93
CA ARG A 533 1.02 -3.83 5.85
C ARG A 533 2.38 -4.42 5.47
N VAL A 534 3.39 -4.09 6.27
CA VAL A 534 4.80 -4.44 6.07
C VAL A 534 5.32 -5.01 7.38
N PRO A 535 5.96 -6.21 7.39
CA PRO A 535 6.53 -6.77 8.62
C PRO A 535 7.46 -5.78 9.31
N ARG A 536 7.72 -5.97 10.60
CA ARG A 536 8.71 -5.16 11.32
C ARG A 536 10.11 -5.44 10.74
N LEU A 537 10.64 -4.46 9.99
CA LEU A 537 11.98 -4.48 9.40
C LEU A 537 12.98 -3.67 10.24
N LEU A 538 12.48 -2.76 11.08
CA LEU A 538 13.29 -1.90 11.94
C LEU A 538 13.10 -2.19 13.43
N PRO A 539 14.11 -1.92 14.27
CA PRO A 539 14.02 -2.11 15.71
C PRO A 539 13.09 -1.10 16.41
N TRP A 540 12.72 0.01 15.79
CA TRP A 540 11.83 1.02 16.38
C TRP A 540 10.57 1.22 15.53
N LEU A 541 9.42 1.40 16.18
CA LEU A 541 8.09 1.62 15.57
C LEU A 541 7.56 3.03 15.84
#